data_AF-C9XXG8-F1
#
_entry.id   AF-C9XXG8-F1
#
_cell.length_a   1.000
_cell.length_b   1.000
_cell.length_c   1.000
_cell.angle_alpha   90.00
_cell.angle_beta   90.00
_cell.angle_gamma   90.00
#
_symmetry.space_group_name_H-M   'P 1'
#
loop_
_entity.id
_entity.type
_entity.pdbx_description
1 polymer ?
#
loop_
_entity_poly.entity_id
_entity_poly.type
_entity_poly.pdbx_seq_one_letter_code
_entity_poly.pdbx_strand_id
1 'polypeptide(L)'
;MGAWRACRAVSADHRFDGGELMAQGQVDAVWVGADRIAANGDVANKIGTYSLAVLAKFHNVPFYVAAPQTTLDPACPNGAAIPIEQRSAAEVTGVAGSFGAVQWAPEDARVYNPAFDVTPAALISGWVLDSGVVTPEDVANGRFAG
;
A
#
# COMPACT_ATOMS: atom_id res chain seq x y z
N MET A 1 1.86 -6.51 11.09
CA MET A 1 1.63 -7.21 9.80
C MET A 1 0.27 -6.79 9.26
N GLY A 2 0.23 -5.83 8.33
CA GLY A 2 -1.00 -5.46 7.63
C GLY A 2 -1.11 -6.30 6.36
N ALA A 3 -1.98 -7.30 6.35
CA ALA A 3 -2.20 -8.17 5.21
C ALA A 3 -3.20 -7.51 4.24
N TRP A 4 -2.79 -7.35 2.98
CA TRP A 4 -3.69 -7.05 1.87
C TRP A 4 -4.62 -8.25 1.62
N ARG A 5 -5.82 -8.02 1.08
CA ARG A 5 -6.78 -9.09 0.77
C ARG A 5 -6.97 -9.14 -0.75
N ALA A 6 -6.83 -10.33 -1.36
CA ALA A 6 -7.29 -10.60 -2.73
C ALA A 6 -8.57 -11.45 -2.68
N CYS A 7 -9.52 -11.17 -3.58
CA CYS A 7 -10.81 -11.86 -3.63
C CYS A 7 -10.94 -12.73 -4.89
N ARG A 8 -10.51 -14.01 -4.78
CA ARG A 8 -11.30 -15.23 -5.08
C ARG A 8 -10.58 -16.47 -4.51
N ALA A 9 -11.17 -17.07 -3.47
CA ALA A 9 -10.94 -18.43 -2.96
C ALA A 9 -9.49 -18.97 -2.83
N VAL A 10 -8.66 -18.35 -2.00
CA VAL A 10 -7.77 -19.11 -1.10
C VAL A 10 -7.86 -18.45 0.27
N SER A 11 -8.38 -19.21 1.24
CA SER A 11 -8.17 -18.95 2.67
C SER A 11 -6.72 -18.53 2.87
N ALA A 12 -6.46 -17.53 3.71
CA ALA A 12 -5.12 -17.14 4.10
C ALA A 12 -4.39 -18.30 4.81
N ASP A 13 -3.90 -19.28 4.05
CA ASP A 13 -2.62 -19.90 4.32
C ASP A 13 -1.58 -18.83 3.96
N HIS A 14 -0.65 -18.59 4.86
CA HIS A 14 0.40 -17.57 4.77
C HIS A 14 1.23 -17.74 3.49
N ARG A 15 0.81 -17.12 2.38
CA ARG A 15 1.57 -17.09 1.12
C ARG A 15 2.24 -15.74 0.97
N PHE A 16 3.56 -15.75 0.95
CA PHE A 16 4.42 -14.57 1.00
C PHE A 16 4.73 -13.96 -0.38
N ASP A 17 4.38 -14.65 -1.47
CA ASP A 17 4.73 -14.24 -2.83
C ASP A 17 3.49 -13.95 -3.67
N GLY A 18 3.07 -12.67 -3.67
CA GLY A 18 1.95 -12.20 -4.49
C GLY A 18 2.28 -12.19 -5.99
N GLY A 19 3.55 -12.01 -6.37
CA GLY A 19 3.97 -11.94 -7.77
C GLY A 19 3.80 -13.29 -8.46
N GLU A 20 4.26 -14.37 -7.82
CA GLU A 20 4.10 -15.73 -8.36
C GLU A 20 2.62 -16.12 -8.53
N LEU A 21 1.77 -15.77 -7.57
CA LEU A 21 0.33 -16.06 -7.67
C LEU A 21 -0.34 -15.27 -8.80
N MET A 22 0.07 -14.02 -9.02
CA MET A 22 -0.38 -13.23 -10.17
C MET A 22 0.11 -13.84 -11.49
N ALA A 23 1.37 -14.28 -11.55
CA ALA A 23 1.95 -14.95 -12.72
C ALA A 23 1.22 -16.26 -13.07
N GLN A 24 0.78 -17.00 -12.04
CA GLN A 24 0.00 -18.22 -12.19
C GLN A 24 -1.50 -17.97 -12.48
N GLY A 25 -1.93 -16.71 -12.59
CA GLY A 25 -3.33 -16.35 -12.85
C GLY A 25 -4.28 -16.68 -11.69
N GLN A 26 -3.76 -16.81 -10.47
CA GLN A 26 -4.53 -17.14 -9.27
C GLN A 26 -5.06 -15.90 -8.53
N VAL A 27 -4.82 -14.70 -9.05
CA VAL A 27 -5.26 -13.44 -8.46
C VAL A 27 -6.13 -12.68 -9.44
N ASP A 28 -7.41 -12.51 -9.10
CA ASP A 28 -8.38 -11.78 -9.94
C ASP A 28 -8.34 -10.26 -9.70
N ALA A 29 -7.98 -9.83 -8.48
CA ALA A 29 -7.90 -8.43 -8.09
C ALA A 29 -7.08 -8.25 -6.81
N VAL A 30 -6.45 -7.08 -6.65
CA VAL A 30 -5.76 -6.67 -5.43
C VAL A 30 -6.57 -5.58 -4.72
N TRP A 31 -6.72 -5.73 -3.40
CA TRP A 31 -7.35 -4.72 -2.55
C TRP A 31 -6.43 -4.35 -1.39
N VAL A 32 -6.22 -3.05 -1.22
CA VAL A 32 -5.42 -2.47 -0.13
C VAL A 32 -6.18 -1.38 0.60
N GLY A 33 -5.75 -1.08 1.82
CA GLY A 33 -6.17 0.12 2.53
C GLY A 33 -5.44 1.38 2.06
N ALA A 34 -5.69 2.49 2.73
CA ALA A 34 -4.89 3.70 2.63
C ALA A 34 -4.71 4.34 4.01
N ASP A 35 -3.57 4.96 4.22
CA ASP A 35 -3.33 5.87 5.35
C ASP A 35 -3.63 7.32 4.96
N ARG A 36 -3.39 7.69 3.70
CA ARG A 36 -3.74 9.00 3.12
C ARG A 36 -3.96 8.91 1.62
N ILE A 37 -4.94 9.64 1.10
CA ILE A 37 -5.16 9.82 -0.34
C ILE A 37 -4.97 11.31 -0.65
N ALA A 38 -4.07 11.65 -1.58
CA ALA A 38 -3.83 13.02 -2.04
C ALA A 38 -4.88 13.48 -3.06
N ALA A 39 -4.96 14.78 -3.31
CA ALA A 39 -5.91 15.39 -4.24
C ALA A 39 -5.80 14.88 -5.68
N ASN A 40 -4.62 14.44 -6.12
CA ASN A 40 -4.42 13.82 -7.44
C ASN A 40 -4.70 12.30 -7.46
N GLY A 41 -5.15 11.72 -6.34
CA GLY A 41 -5.41 10.29 -6.18
C GLY A 41 -4.21 9.44 -5.79
N ASP A 42 -3.01 10.00 -5.64
CA ASP A 42 -1.87 9.25 -5.11
C ASP A 42 -2.16 8.78 -3.68
N VAL A 43 -1.74 7.56 -3.36
CA VAL A 43 -2.08 6.92 -2.08
C VAL A 43 -0.84 6.59 -1.30
N ALA A 44 -0.75 7.09 -0.07
CA ALA A 44 0.19 6.57 0.92
C ALA A 44 -0.46 5.42 1.70
N ASN A 45 0.24 4.29 1.76
CA ASN A 45 -0.16 3.11 2.54
C ASN A 45 1.08 2.38 3.06
N LYS A 46 0.88 1.35 3.88
CA LYS A 46 1.98 0.52 4.42
C LYS A 46 3.00 0.13 3.34
N ILE A 47 4.29 0.28 3.68
CA ILE A 47 5.42 -0.05 2.80
C ILE A 47 5.24 -1.44 2.14
N GLY A 48 5.50 -1.52 0.84
CA GLY A 48 5.26 -2.67 -0.03
C GLY A 48 4.03 -2.52 -0.94
N THR A 49 3.17 -1.53 -0.70
CA THR A 49 1.96 -1.29 -1.50
C THR A 49 2.30 -0.85 -2.91
N TYR A 50 3.26 0.05 -3.07
CA TYR A 50 3.70 0.50 -4.40
C TYR A 50 4.25 -0.67 -5.24
N SER A 51 5.11 -1.50 -4.66
CA SER A 51 5.66 -2.68 -5.33
C SER A 51 4.55 -3.65 -5.75
N LEU A 52 3.54 -3.86 -4.89
CA LEU A 52 2.39 -4.70 -5.20
C LEU A 52 1.55 -4.13 -6.36
N ALA A 53 1.37 -2.81 -6.42
CA ALA A 53 0.67 -2.15 -7.52
C ALA A 53 1.42 -2.26 -8.86
N VAL A 54 2.76 -2.18 -8.82
CA VAL A 54 3.61 -2.41 -10.01
C VAL A 54 3.46 -3.84 -10.53
N LEU A 55 3.49 -4.84 -9.63
CA LEU A 55 3.28 -6.25 -9.99
C LEU A 55 1.87 -6.48 -10.55
N ALA A 56 0.85 -5.94 -9.90
CA ALA A 56 -0.53 -6.04 -10.37
C ALA A 56 -0.68 -5.48 -11.79
N LYS A 57 -0.12 -4.29 -12.05
CA LYS A 57 -0.11 -3.69 -13.39
C LYS A 57 0.62 -4.56 -14.42
N PHE A 58 1.78 -5.11 -14.07
CA PHE A 58 2.56 -5.97 -14.97
C PHE A 58 1.78 -7.23 -15.36
N HIS A 59 1.04 -7.84 -14.42
CA HIS A 59 0.23 -9.03 -14.65
C HIS A 59 -1.21 -8.72 -15.11
N ASN A 60 -1.55 -7.46 -15.41
CA ASN A 60 -2.89 -7.01 -15.79
C ASN A 60 -3.98 -7.37 -14.75
N VAL A 61 -3.62 -7.36 -13.47
CA VAL A 61 -4.54 -7.55 -12.35
C VAL A 61 -5.01 -6.19 -11.86
N PRO A 62 -6.32 -5.93 -11.73
CA PRO A 62 -6.83 -4.66 -11.25
C PRO A 62 -6.46 -4.43 -9.79
N PHE A 63 -6.11 -3.18 -9.46
CA PHE A 63 -5.62 -2.77 -8.15
C PHE A 63 -6.53 -1.70 -7.55
N TYR A 64 -7.19 -2.03 -6.44
CA TYR A 64 -8.16 -1.16 -5.79
C TYR A 64 -7.70 -0.69 -4.42
N VAL A 65 -8.00 0.57 -4.12
CA VAL A 65 -7.79 1.15 -2.80
C VAL A 65 -9.14 1.30 -2.11
N ALA A 66 -9.29 0.73 -0.92
CA ALA A 66 -10.50 0.85 -0.11
C ALA A 66 -10.19 1.65 1.16
N ALA A 67 -10.85 2.80 1.34
CA ALA A 67 -10.60 3.67 2.49
C ALA A 67 -11.82 4.54 2.80
N PRO A 68 -12.07 4.95 4.06
CA PRO A 68 -13.08 5.96 4.36
C PRO A 68 -12.78 7.28 3.65
N GLN A 69 -13.80 8.06 3.29
CA GLN A 69 -13.66 9.38 2.68
C GLN A 69 -12.83 10.33 3.55
N THR A 70 -12.83 10.17 4.88
CA THR A 70 -11.99 10.95 5.80
C THR A 70 -10.49 10.72 5.63
N THR A 71 -10.08 9.69 4.87
CA THR A 71 -8.68 9.42 4.51
C THR A 71 -8.18 10.33 3.37
N LEU A 72 -9.11 10.95 2.63
CA LEU A 72 -8.79 11.93 1.61
C LEU A 72 -8.26 13.21 2.26
N ASP A 73 -7.14 13.70 1.73
CA ASP A 73 -6.53 14.97 2.10
C ASP A 73 -6.49 15.89 0.88
N PRO A 74 -7.55 16.71 0.66
CA PRO A 74 -7.63 17.63 -0.47
C PRO A 74 -6.56 18.72 -0.46
N ALA A 75 -5.95 19.00 0.71
CA ALA A 75 -4.88 19.99 0.83
C ALA A 75 -3.51 19.45 0.39
N CYS A 76 -3.36 18.12 0.27
CA CYS A 76 -2.15 17.49 -0.22
C CYS A 76 -2.24 17.34 -1.76
N PRO A 77 -1.46 18.10 -2.54
CA PRO A 77 -1.66 18.14 -4.00
C PRO A 77 -1.29 16.84 -4.70
N ASN A 78 -0.29 16.11 -4.19
CA ASN A 78 0.20 14.86 -4.78
C ASN A 78 1.02 14.05 -3.78
N GLY A 79 1.37 12.83 -4.18
CA GLY A 79 2.14 11.90 -3.36
C GLY A 79 3.51 12.41 -2.91
N ALA A 80 4.17 13.29 -3.68
CA ALA A 80 5.46 13.86 -3.28
C ALA A 80 5.34 14.87 -2.11
N ALA A 81 4.14 15.40 -1.87
CA ALA A 81 3.85 16.26 -0.74
C ALA A 81 3.46 15.48 0.53
N ILE A 82 3.34 14.15 0.47
CA ILE A 82 3.02 13.32 1.63
C ILE A 82 4.31 13.09 2.44
N PRO A 83 4.38 13.51 3.72
CA PRO A 83 5.52 13.20 4.56
C PRO A 83 5.54 11.71 4.93
N ILE A 84 6.64 11.03 4.60
CA ILE A 84 6.81 9.60 4.90
C ILE A 84 7.57 9.44 6.22
N GLU A 85 6.90 8.84 7.19
CA GLU A 85 7.47 8.51 8.50
C GLU A 85 8.63 7.50 8.35
N GLN A 86 9.80 7.85 8.91
CA GLN A 86 10.93 6.93 9.08
C GLN A 86 10.87 6.35 10.50
N ARG A 87 10.80 5.03 10.60
CA ARG A 87 10.72 4.33 11.89
C ARG A 87 12.10 3.90 12.37
N SER A 88 12.16 3.55 13.65
CA SER A 88 13.39 3.11 14.29
C SER A 88 14.02 1.93 13.55
N ALA A 89 15.34 1.97 13.37
CA ALA A 89 16.10 0.87 12.80
C ALA A 89 15.94 -0.43 13.62
N ALA A 90 15.76 -0.29 14.94
CA ALA A 90 15.60 -1.41 15.86
C ALA A 90 14.41 -2.33 15.50
N GLU A 91 13.40 -1.84 14.79
CA GLU A 91 12.23 -2.64 14.39
C GLU A 91 12.55 -3.71 13.34
N VAL A 92 13.65 -3.53 12.59
CA VAL A 92 14.05 -4.43 11.49
C VAL A 92 15.42 -5.06 11.70
N THR A 93 16.18 -4.65 12.73
CA THR A 93 17.49 -5.23 13.05
C THR A 93 17.45 -6.28 14.15
N GLY A 94 16.43 -6.25 15.00
CA GLY A 94 16.29 -7.13 16.15
C GLY A 94 14.95 -6.98 16.86
N VAL A 95 14.84 -7.64 18.00
CA VAL A 95 13.71 -7.45 18.93
C VAL A 95 14.19 -7.58 20.36
N ALA A 96 13.66 -6.74 21.25
CA ALA A 96 13.88 -6.83 22.69
C ALA A 96 12.54 -6.90 23.42
N GLY A 97 12.43 -7.79 24.40
CA GLY A 97 11.22 -8.00 25.18
C GLY A 97 11.46 -8.77 26.47
N SER A 98 10.39 -9.34 27.04
CA SER A 98 10.46 -10.12 28.29
C SER A 98 11.30 -11.40 28.18
N PHE A 99 11.56 -11.85 26.96
CA PHE A 99 12.38 -13.01 26.61
C PHE A 99 13.85 -12.66 26.29
N GLY A 100 14.27 -11.42 26.55
CA GLY A 100 15.61 -10.92 26.26
C GLY A 100 15.69 -10.14 24.94
N ALA A 101 16.92 -9.89 24.48
CA ALA A 101 17.19 -9.19 23.23
C ALA A 101 17.85 -10.14 22.22
N VAL A 102 17.34 -10.13 20.99
CA VAL A 102 17.89 -10.89 19.86
C VAL A 102 18.12 -9.92 18.72
N GLN A 103 19.32 -9.97 18.13
CA GLN A 103 19.69 -9.18 16.97
C GLN A 103 20.08 -10.11 15.83
N TRP A 104 19.45 -9.93 14.66
CA TRP A 104 19.72 -10.73 13.46
C TRP A 104 20.48 -9.94 12.39
N ALA A 105 20.36 -8.61 12.37
CA ALA A 105 21.16 -7.78 11.48
C ALA A 105 22.56 -7.50 12.06
N PRO A 106 23.58 -7.31 11.21
CA PRO A 106 24.89 -6.83 11.64
C PRO A 106 24.79 -5.52 12.45
N GLU A 107 25.68 -5.34 13.43
CA GLU A 107 25.68 -4.15 14.32
C GLU A 107 25.85 -2.82 13.59
N ASP A 108 26.58 -2.83 12.47
CA ASP A 108 26.88 -1.66 11.64
C ASP A 108 25.94 -1.52 10.42
N ALA A 109 24.86 -2.31 10.37
CA ALA A 109 23.91 -2.27 9.27
C ALA A 109 23.26 -0.88 9.14
N ARG A 110 23.41 -0.28 7.96
CA ARG A 110 22.70 0.95 7.61
C ARG A 110 21.26 0.59 7.27
N VAL A 111 20.31 1.23 7.94
CA VAL A 111 18.88 0.91 7.81
C VAL A 111 18.12 2.04 7.14
N TYR A 112 17.27 1.66 6.19
CA TYR A 112 16.22 2.48 5.63
C TYR A 112 14.88 1.83 5.96
N ASN A 113 14.08 2.45 6.85
CA ASN A 113 12.85 1.87 7.39
C ASN A 113 11.66 2.85 7.27
N PRO A 114 11.22 3.17 6.04
CA PRO A 114 9.99 3.94 5.85
C PRO A 114 8.78 3.11 6.31
N ALA A 115 7.86 3.73 7.05
CA ALA A 115 6.63 3.09 7.50
C ALA A 115 5.60 2.90 6.37
N PHE A 116 5.72 3.70 5.31
CA PHE A 116 4.77 3.83 4.21
C PHE A 116 5.51 4.02 2.89
N ASP A 117 4.84 3.70 1.78
CA ASP A 117 5.21 4.14 0.43
C ASP A 117 4.04 4.83 -0.25
N VAL A 118 4.34 5.46 -1.39
CA VAL A 118 3.34 6.17 -2.21
C VAL A 118 3.10 5.38 -3.48
N THR A 119 1.85 5.01 -3.70
CA THR A 119 1.36 4.40 -4.94
C THR A 119 0.76 5.47 -5.85
N PRO A 120 1.35 5.71 -7.04
CA PRO A 120 0.81 6.69 -7.98
C PRO A 120 -0.60 6.33 -8.47
N ALA A 121 -1.46 7.33 -8.66
CA ALA A 121 -2.83 7.14 -9.16
C ALA A 121 -2.88 6.35 -10.49
N ALA A 122 -1.86 6.48 -11.34
CA ALA A 122 -1.75 5.77 -12.62
C ALA A 122 -1.57 4.23 -12.52
N LEU A 123 -1.43 3.70 -11.31
CA LEU A 123 -1.42 2.25 -11.03
C LEU A 123 -2.73 1.76 -10.41
N ILE A 124 -3.64 2.67 -10.04
CA ILE A 124 -4.86 2.35 -9.30
C ILE A 124 -6.03 2.26 -10.28
N SER A 125 -6.78 1.15 -10.21
CA SER A 125 -7.96 0.88 -11.03
C SER A 125 -9.22 1.56 -10.47
N GLY A 126 -9.24 1.90 -9.19
CA GLY A 126 -10.31 2.68 -8.57
C GLY A 126 -10.15 2.82 -7.05
N TRP A 127 -10.86 3.79 -6.49
CA TRP A 127 -10.93 4.03 -5.05
C TRP A 127 -12.35 3.73 -4.57
N VAL A 128 -12.47 2.83 -3.60
CA VAL A 128 -13.75 2.44 -2.98
C VAL A 128 -13.85 3.14 -1.63
N LEU A 129 -14.63 4.21 -1.61
CA LEU A 129 -14.92 4.98 -0.42
C LEU A 129 -16.26 4.57 0.18
N ASP A 130 -16.48 4.91 1.45
CA ASP A 130 -17.80 4.78 2.10
C ASP A 130 -18.87 5.66 1.44
N SER A 131 -18.48 6.71 0.70
CA SER A 131 -19.37 7.54 -0.12
C SER A 131 -19.57 7.03 -1.55
N GLY A 132 -18.91 5.94 -1.94
CA GLY A 132 -19.06 5.30 -3.25
C GLY A 132 -17.74 5.02 -3.94
N VAL A 133 -17.84 4.53 -5.18
CA VAL A 133 -16.68 4.21 -6.01
C VAL A 133 -16.26 5.42 -6.83
N VAL A 134 -14.96 5.70 -6.84
CA VAL A 134 -14.32 6.76 -7.63
C VAL A 134 -13.40 6.13 -8.66
N THR A 135 -13.55 6.53 -9.91
CA THR A 135 -12.78 6.02 -11.05
C THR A 135 -11.55 6.89 -11.35
N PRO A 136 -10.57 6.40 -12.12
CA PRO A 136 -9.47 7.24 -12.61
C PRO A 136 -9.94 8.47 -13.39
N GLU A 137 -11.04 8.37 -14.13
CA GLU A 137 -11.64 9.50 -14.85
C GLU A 137 -12.20 10.55 -13.89
N ASP A 138 -12.88 10.13 -12.82
CA ASP A 138 -13.37 11.06 -11.80
C ASP A 138 -12.23 11.83 -11.13
N VAL A 139 -11.12 11.16 -10.82
CA VAL A 139 -9.93 11.80 -10.25
C VAL A 139 -9.30 12.78 -11.24
N ALA A 140 -9.19 12.40 -12.51
CA ALA A 140 -8.70 13.29 -13.57
C ALA A 140 -9.59 14.53 -13.75
N ASN A 141 -10.88 14.41 -13.49
CA ASN A 141 -11.86 15.52 -13.48
C ASN A 141 -11.88 16.31 -12.16
N GLY A 142 -10.97 16.02 -11.22
CA GLY A 142 -10.78 16.79 -9.99
C GLY A 142 -11.69 16.40 -8.83
N ARG A 143 -12.30 15.20 -8.83
CA ARG A 143 -13.22 14.76 -7.76
C ARG A 143 -12.62 14.81 -6.34
N PHE A 144 -11.29 14.72 -6.22
CA PHE A 144 -10.56 14.77 -4.95
C PHE A 144 -9.96 16.14 -4.61
N ALA A 145 -10.00 17.10 -5.53
CA ALA A 145 -9.46 18.45 -5.35
C ALA A 145 -10.53 19.49 -4.97
N GLY A 146 -11.80 19.08 -4.89
CA GLY A 146 -12.98 19.93 -4.62
C GLY A 146 -13.49 19.89 -3.19
#